data_AF-A0AAU6BGL4-F1
#
_entry.id   AF-A0AAU6BGL4-F1
#
_cell.length_a   1.000
_cell.length_b   1.000
_cell.length_c   1.000
_cell.angle_alpha   90.00
_cell.angle_beta   90.00
_cell.angle_gamma   90.00
#
_symmetry.space_group_name_H-M   'P 1'
#
loop_
_entity.id
_entity.type
_entity.pdbx_description
1 polymer ?
#
loop_
_entity_poly.entity_id
_entity_poly.type
_entity_poly.pdbx_seq_one_letter_code
_entity_poly.pdbx_strand_id
1 'polypeptide(L)'
;MADGDRRERRAFIGSFTAAGGPGVVTAAVDAESGALTVVSGVDGVPDPSYLALAPDGDTLYAVSETAEGAVAAYRVIDDKPELLGTPVRVGAGPTHLSLFAGHVLTADYGSGSVTAVPVRPDGTLAGSSSGQLRHTGSGPHEQRQHVPHAHQIQPDPSGRWAVSVDLGTDSVRVCTLEDGRPVLHREIALRPGSGPRHLAFHPDGGLAYVLNELAPTVTVCRWDAESGSLQPLTETSVLPGSPDGEAAYPSGIVASPDGRFVWTATRGEDVLSVLAVEGEGLRLVGTVPCEGHWPRALTEAGGHLYVANERSGDVTWFAVDPATGVPRRGGSVKVPAASCVVFD
;
A
#
# COMPACT_ATOMS: atom_id res chain seq x y z
N MET A 1 -38.49 -14.67 5.52
CA MET A 1 -38.09 -15.01 4.14
C MET A 1 -36.70 -14.42 3.95
N ALA A 2 -35.72 -15.32 3.82
CA ALA A 2 -34.31 -15.12 3.45
C ALA A 2 -33.62 -13.85 3.96
N ASP A 3 -33.16 -13.87 5.21
CA ASP A 3 -31.94 -13.13 5.57
C ASP A 3 -30.79 -14.08 5.22
N GLY A 4 -30.34 -13.98 3.96
CA GLY A 4 -29.21 -14.77 3.48
C GLY A 4 -27.97 -14.35 4.25
N ASP A 5 -27.34 -15.33 4.88
CA ASP A 5 -26.10 -15.28 5.65
C ASP A 5 -25.11 -14.24 5.09
N ARG A 6 -25.22 -13.00 5.58
CA ARG A 6 -24.35 -11.91 5.15
C ARG A 6 -23.11 -12.01 6.03
N ARG A 7 -22.09 -12.70 5.51
CA ARG A 7 -20.77 -12.82 6.13
C ARG A 7 -20.39 -11.46 6.73
N GLU A 8 -20.11 -11.41 8.04
CA GLU A 8 -19.68 -10.17 8.68
C GLU A 8 -18.43 -9.66 7.97
N ARG A 9 -18.37 -8.36 7.72
CA ARG A 9 -17.23 -7.74 7.03
C ARG A 9 -16.00 -7.84 7.91
N ARG A 10 -14.85 -8.17 7.33
CA ARG A 10 -13.57 -8.36 8.04
C ARG A 10 -12.50 -7.43 7.52
N ALA A 11 -11.55 -7.17 8.42
CA ALA A 11 -10.29 -6.52 8.10
C ALA A 11 -9.14 -7.45 8.49
N PHE A 12 -8.11 -7.48 7.66
CA PHE A 12 -6.85 -8.15 7.92
C PHE A 12 -5.76 -7.10 8.13
N ILE A 13 -4.98 -7.24 9.20
CA ILE A 13 -4.00 -6.25 9.63
C ILE A 13 -2.63 -6.95 9.66
N GLY A 14 -1.69 -6.40 8.88
CA GLY A 14 -0.29 -6.83 8.90
C GLY A 14 0.49 -6.12 9.99
N SER A 15 1.60 -6.72 10.44
CA SER A 15 2.46 -6.12 11.48
C SER A 15 3.93 -6.54 11.35
N PHE A 16 4.82 -5.78 11.98
CA PHE A 16 6.22 -6.17 12.16
C PHE A 16 6.40 -7.04 13.41
N THR A 17 6.53 -8.34 13.22
CA THR A 17 6.85 -9.31 14.29
C THR A 17 8.16 -8.99 15.01
N ALA A 18 9.17 -8.49 14.30
CA ALA A 18 10.45 -8.07 14.88
C ALA A 18 10.30 -6.88 15.85
N ALA A 19 9.21 -6.10 15.74
CA ALA A 19 8.85 -5.00 16.64
C ALA A 19 7.76 -5.40 17.65
N GLY A 20 7.50 -6.70 17.84
CA GLY A 20 6.51 -7.22 18.79
C GLY A 20 5.09 -7.34 18.23
N GLY A 21 4.91 -7.19 16.92
CA GLY A 21 3.63 -7.41 16.25
C GLY A 21 3.19 -8.88 16.25
N PRO A 22 1.88 -9.16 16.24
CA PRO A 22 1.34 -10.52 16.32
C PRO A 22 1.32 -11.28 14.98
N GLY A 23 1.92 -10.75 13.92
CA GLY A 23 1.83 -11.31 12.56
C GLY A 23 0.61 -10.76 11.80
N VAL A 24 -0.25 -11.66 11.31
CA VAL A 24 -1.51 -11.30 10.64
C VAL A 24 -2.65 -11.35 11.64
N VAL A 25 -3.42 -10.27 11.75
CA VAL A 25 -4.59 -10.15 12.64
C VAL A 25 -5.86 -10.08 11.81
N THR A 26 -6.90 -10.81 12.23
CA THR A 26 -8.26 -10.66 11.70
C THR A 26 -9.08 -9.84 12.69
N ALA A 27 -9.82 -8.85 12.17
CA ALA A 27 -10.78 -8.07 12.93
C ALA A 27 -12.15 -8.08 12.23
N ALA A 28 -13.23 -8.11 13.03
CA ALA A 28 -14.58 -7.85 12.57
C ALA A 28 -14.78 -6.34 12.38
N VAL A 29 -15.54 -5.95 11.37
CA VAL A 29 -15.83 -4.56 11.01
C VAL A 29 -17.31 -4.27 11.25
N ASP A 30 -17.59 -3.33 12.14
CA ASP A 30 -18.94 -2.81 12.32
C ASP A 30 -19.37 -2.04 11.06
N ALA A 31 -20.52 -2.41 10.48
CA ALA A 31 -20.93 -1.92 9.17
C ALA A 31 -21.34 -0.43 9.16
N GLU A 32 -21.72 0.14 10.31
CA GLU A 32 -22.18 1.53 10.41
C GLU A 32 -21.05 2.46 10.85
N SER A 33 -20.37 2.11 11.94
CA SER A 33 -19.32 2.94 12.57
C SER A 33 -17.92 2.69 12.03
N GLY A 34 -17.73 1.64 11.23
CA GLY A 34 -16.42 1.20 10.75
C GLY A 34 -15.51 0.64 11.86
N ALA A 35 -16.01 0.45 13.08
CA ALA A 35 -15.22 0.02 14.21
C ALA A 35 -14.60 -1.37 14.02
N LEU A 36 -13.34 -1.52 14.43
CA LEU A 36 -12.62 -2.79 14.37
C LEU A 36 -12.63 -3.51 15.72
N THR A 37 -13.02 -4.78 15.72
CA THR A 37 -12.90 -5.68 16.88
C THR A 37 -11.99 -6.83 16.53
N VAL A 38 -10.84 -6.96 17.21
CA VAL A 38 -9.91 -8.08 16.98
C VAL A 38 -10.59 -9.41 17.29
N VAL A 39 -10.54 -10.33 16.34
CA VAL A 39 -11.10 -11.68 16.45
C VAL A 39 -10.01 -12.71 16.68
N SER A 40 -8.93 -12.64 15.90
CA SER A 40 -7.84 -13.62 15.97
C SER A 40 -6.53 -13.05 15.42
N GLY A 41 -5.44 -13.78 15.63
CA GLY A 41 -4.16 -13.50 14.99
C GLY A 41 -3.34 -14.77 14.76
N VAL A 42 -2.41 -14.70 13.83
CA VAL A 42 -1.47 -15.77 13.50
C VAL A 42 -0.08 -15.21 13.20
N ASP A 43 0.91 -15.74 13.90
CA ASP A 43 2.33 -15.53 13.66
C ASP A 43 2.85 -16.66 12.75
N GLY A 44 2.51 -16.56 11.46
CA GLY A 44 2.80 -17.61 10.46
C GLY A 44 4.08 -17.38 9.65
N VAL A 45 4.44 -16.11 9.45
CA VAL A 45 5.68 -15.68 8.77
C VAL A 45 6.22 -14.43 9.46
N PRO A 46 7.54 -14.19 9.42
CA PRO A 46 8.10 -12.98 9.99
C PRO A 46 7.74 -11.76 9.15
N ASP A 47 7.39 -10.69 9.86
CA ASP A 47 7.12 -9.34 9.34
C ASP A 47 6.16 -9.31 8.13
N PRO A 48 4.90 -9.78 8.29
CA PRO A 48 3.85 -9.66 7.29
C PRO A 48 3.37 -8.21 7.19
N SER A 49 4.24 -7.35 6.69
CA SER A 49 4.10 -5.90 6.78
C SER A 49 3.06 -5.33 5.80
N TYR A 50 2.82 -6.03 4.69
CA TYR A 50 1.85 -5.69 3.66
C TYR A 50 1.05 -6.92 3.22
N LEU A 51 -0.23 -6.72 2.97
CA LEU A 51 -1.19 -7.76 2.63
C LEU A 51 -1.91 -7.43 1.32
N ALA A 52 -2.40 -8.45 0.61
CA ALA A 52 -3.46 -8.29 -0.38
C ALA A 52 -4.41 -9.48 -0.36
N LEU A 53 -5.70 -9.17 -0.42
CA LEU A 53 -6.75 -10.17 -0.49
C LEU A 53 -7.04 -10.54 -1.95
N ALA A 54 -7.26 -11.82 -2.21
CA ALA A 54 -7.72 -12.30 -3.50
C ALA A 54 -9.14 -11.76 -3.79
N PRO A 55 -9.52 -11.55 -5.07
CA PRO A 55 -10.84 -11.06 -5.43
C PRO A 55 -12.02 -11.93 -4.96
N ASP A 56 -11.78 -13.21 -4.67
CA ASP A 56 -12.79 -14.12 -4.11
C ASP A 56 -12.99 -13.95 -2.59
N GLY A 57 -12.10 -13.22 -1.91
CA GLY A 57 -12.14 -12.98 -0.47
C GLY A 57 -11.67 -14.17 0.38
N ASP A 58 -11.16 -15.24 -0.22
CA ASP A 58 -10.86 -16.51 0.46
C ASP A 58 -9.37 -16.75 0.68
N THR A 59 -8.51 -16.09 -0.10
CA THR A 59 -7.05 -16.19 0.06
C THR A 59 -6.42 -14.82 0.32
N LEU A 60 -5.64 -14.73 1.38
CA LEU A 60 -4.85 -13.55 1.74
C LEU A 60 -3.37 -13.82 1.45
N TYR A 61 -2.72 -12.91 0.73
CA TYR A 61 -1.28 -12.95 0.49
C TYR A 61 -0.58 -11.96 1.40
N ALA A 62 0.57 -12.38 1.95
CA ALA A 62 1.39 -11.55 2.83
C ALA A 62 2.84 -11.56 2.36
N VAL A 63 3.49 -10.41 2.36
CA VAL A 63 4.95 -10.36 2.28
C VAL A 63 5.54 -10.95 3.55
N SER A 64 6.82 -11.30 3.51
CA SER A 64 7.66 -11.43 4.69
C SER A 64 8.82 -10.47 4.49
N GLU A 65 8.75 -9.30 5.13
CA GLU A 65 9.65 -8.16 4.92
C GLU A 65 11.00 -8.37 5.64
N THR A 66 11.74 -9.40 5.22
CA THR A 66 13.05 -9.77 5.77
C THR A 66 14.14 -9.71 4.71
N ALA A 67 15.42 -9.85 5.12
CA ALA A 67 16.54 -9.93 4.17
C ALA A 67 16.40 -11.15 3.24
N GLU A 68 15.97 -12.30 3.77
CA GLU A 68 15.56 -13.49 3.03
C GLU A 68 14.09 -13.42 2.62
N GLY A 69 13.71 -12.32 1.96
CA GLY A 69 12.32 -12.00 1.63
C GLY A 69 11.52 -13.14 1.01
N ALA A 70 10.25 -13.23 1.40
CA ALA A 70 9.31 -14.24 0.92
C ALA A 70 7.91 -13.66 0.74
N VAL A 71 7.04 -14.46 0.13
CA VAL A 71 5.60 -14.25 0.09
C VAL A 71 4.88 -15.51 0.55
N ALA A 72 3.82 -15.35 1.34
CA ALA A 72 3.00 -16.43 1.86
C ALA A 72 1.54 -16.25 1.45
N ALA A 73 0.81 -17.36 1.38
CA ALA A 73 -0.63 -17.38 1.18
C ALA A 73 -1.31 -17.93 2.44
N TYR A 74 -2.47 -17.38 2.78
CA TYR A 74 -3.30 -17.81 3.88
C TYR A 74 -4.72 -18.05 3.39
N ARG A 75 -5.35 -19.14 3.82
CA ARG A 75 -6.79 -19.33 3.69
C ARG A 75 -7.48 -18.52 4.77
N VAL A 76 -8.45 -17.71 4.39
CA VAL A 76 -9.21 -16.81 5.29
C VAL A 76 -10.71 -17.06 5.19
N ILE A 77 -11.10 -18.34 5.13
CA ILE A 77 -12.51 -18.74 5.12
C ILE A 77 -13.13 -18.54 6.52
N ASP A 78 -12.41 -18.96 7.55
CA ASP A 78 -12.79 -18.77 8.94
C ASP A 78 -12.14 -17.50 9.53
N ASP A 79 -12.42 -17.23 10.80
CA ASP A 79 -11.88 -16.06 11.50
C ASP A 79 -10.36 -16.09 11.66
N LYS A 80 -9.75 -17.28 11.70
CA LYS A 80 -8.30 -17.44 11.88
C LYS A 80 -7.63 -17.79 10.55
N PRO A 81 -6.69 -16.95 10.06
CA PRO A 81 -5.96 -17.27 8.84
C PRO A 81 -5.13 -18.55 8.99
N GLU A 82 -5.18 -19.42 8.00
CA GLU A 82 -4.41 -20.68 7.94
C GLU A 82 -3.35 -20.59 6.84
N LEU A 83 -2.07 -20.78 7.20
CA LEU A 83 -0.98 -20.74 6.23
C LEU A 83 -1.12 -21.87 5.18
N LEU A 84 -1.07 -21.50 3.91
CA LEU A 84 -1.17 -22.40 2.77
C LEU A 84 0.21 -22.72 2.17
N GLY A 85 0.69 -23.93 2.46
CA GLY A 85 1.97 -24.43 1.93
C GLY A 85 3.18 -23.68 2.52
N THR A 86 4.30 -23.73 1.79
CA THR A 86 5.55 -23.09 2.22
C THR A 86 5.66 -21.70 1.60
N PRO A 87 6.07 -20.67 2.37
CA PRO A 87 6.41 -19.36 1.81
C PRO A 87 7.42 -19.45 0.67
N VAL A 88 7.23 -18.63 -0.36
CA VAL A 88 8.03 -18.63 -1.59
C VAL A 88 9.02 -17.49 -1.55
N ARG A 89 10.30 -17.79 -1.79
CA ARG A 89 11.38 -16.78 -1.79
C ARG A 89 11.20 -15.76 -2.92
N VAL A 90 11.39 -14.49 -2.60
CA VAL A 90 11.38 -13.34 -3.52
C VAL A 90 12.64 -12.48 -3.32
N GLY A 91 12.65 -11.25 -3.82
CA GLY A 91 13.73 -10.30 -3.54
C GLY A 91 13.82 -9.92 -2.06
N ALA A 92 14.88 -9.21 -1.69
CA ALA A 92 15.13 -8.84 -0.29
C ALA A 92 14.22 -7.68 0.14
N GLY A 93 13.66 -7.76 1.34
CA GLY A 93 12.79 -6.75 1.95
C GLY A 93 11.56 -6.40 1.10
N PRO A 94 10.67 -7.37 0.77
CA PRO A 94 9.43 -7.07 0.07
C PRO A 94 8.52 -6.20 0.95
N THR A 95 8.27 -4.96 0.53
CA THR A 95 7.51 -3.94 1.29
C THR A 95 6.06 -3.80 0.84
N HIS A 96 5.73 -4.36 -0.33
CA HIS A 96 4.40 -4.29 -0.92
C HIS A 96 4.17 -5.50 -1.83
N LEU A 97 2.91 -5.92 -1.98
CA LEU A 97 2.51 -6.91 -2.97
C LEU A 97 1.16 -6.57 -3.60
N SER A 98 0.88 -7.16 -4.75
CA SER A 98 -0.44 -7.12 -5.39
C SER A 98 -0.65 -8.34 -6.30
N LEU A 99 -1.90 -8.56 -6.71
CA LEU A 99 -2.24 -9.59 -7.69
C LEU A 99 -2.28 -8.99 -9.11
N PHE A 100 -1.66 -9.68 -10.05
CA PHE A 100 -1.66 -9.28 -11.46
C PHE A 100 -1.51 -10.50 -12.37
N ALA A 101 -2.42 -10.64 -13.34
CA ALA A 101 -2.36 -11.69 -14.38
C ALA A 101 -2.04 -13.11 -13.85
N GLY A 102 -2.74 -13.53 -12.77
CA GLY A 102 -2.56 -14.87 -12.17
C GLY A 102 -1.29 -15.03 -11.33
N HIS A 103 -0.64 -13.94 -10.93
CA HIS A 103 0.56 -13.94 -10.11
C HIS A 103 0.38 -13.01 -8.90
N VAL A 104 1.11 -13.30 -7.83
CA VAL A 104 1.47 -12.28 -6.84
C VAL A 104 2.74 -11.59 -7.32
N LEU A 105 2.73 -10.27 -7.39
CA LEU A 105 3.91 -9.44 -7.61
C LEU A 105 4.35 -8.81 -6.30
N THR A 106 5.64 -8.83 -6.00
CA THR A 106 6.23 -8.14 -4.84
C THR A 106 7.11 -6.99 -5.28
N ALA A 107 7.10 -5.88 -4.52
CA ALA A 107 8.08 -4.81 -4.63
C ALA A 107 9.13 -5.00 -3.53
N ASP A 108 10.36 -5.32 -3.95
CA ASP A 108 11.44 -5.75 -3.08
C ASP A 108 12.39 -4.58 -2.81
N TYR A 109 12.20 -3.89 -1.68
CA TYR A 109 12.92 -2.66 -1.34
C TYR A 109 14.42 -2.91 -1.19
N GLY A 110 14.80 -3.98 -0.50
CA GLY A 110 16.19 -4.31 -0.20
C GLY A 110 17.01 -4.74 -1.42
N SER A 111 16.37 -5.35 -2.42
CA SER A 111 17.05 -5.75 -3.66
C SER A 111 16.79 -4.84 -4.86
N GLY A 112 15.90 -3.86 -4.74
CA GLY A 112 15.56 -2.96 -5.83
C GLY A 112 14.95 -3.69 -7.02
N SER A 113 13.87 -4.45 -6.79
CA SER A 113 13.30 -5.31 -7.84
C SER A 113 11.80 -5.54 -7.69
N VAL A 114 11.19 -6.05 -8.76
CA VAL A 114 9.85 -6.66 -8.72
C VAL A 114 9.98 -8.17 -8.97
N THR A 115 9.38 -8.99 -8.12
CA THR A 115 9.36 -10.46 -8.30
C THR A 115 7.95 -10.94 -8.62
N ALA A 116 7.81 -11.91 -9.53
CA ALA A 116 6.54 -12.56 -9.85
C ALA A 116 6.50 -14.01 -9.34
N VAL A 117 5.43 -14.35 -8.62
CA VAL A 117 5.16 -15.70 -8.11
C VAL A 117 3.81 -16.19 -8.67
N PRO A 118 3.78 -17.28 -9.45
CA PRO A 118 2.53 -17.80 -9.98
C PRO A 118 1.57 -18.26 -8.89
N VAL A 119 0.29 -17.95 -9.05
CA VAL A 119 -0.81 -18.41 -8.21
C VAL A 119 -1.47 -19.62 -8.87
N ARG A 120 -1.68 -20.69 -8.10
CA ARG A 120 -2.40 -21.88 -8.55
C ARG A 120 -3.91 -21.66 -8.49
N PRO A 121 -4.72 -22.44 -9.23
CA PRO A 121 -6.18 -22.30 -9.22
C PRO A 121 -6.85 -22.45 -7.83
N ASP A 122 -6.18 -23.06 -6.86
CA ASP A 122 -6.66 -23.24 -5.48
C ASP A 122 -6.22 -22.11 -4.52
N GLY A 123 -5.63 -21.04 -5.06
CA GLY A 123 -5.12 -19.89 -4.31
C GLY A 123 -3.69 -20.07 -3.78
N THR A 124 -3.12 -21.28 -3.82
CA THR A 124 -1.77 -21.53 -3.32
C THR A 124 -0.69 -20.96 -4.24
N LEU A 125 0.51 -20.70 -3.70
CA LEU A 125 1.64 -20.18 -4.48
C LEU A 125 2.45 -21.31 -5.11
N ALA A 126 2.87 -21.16 -6.36
CA ALA A 126 3.85 -22.05 -6.99
C ALA A 126 5.13 -22.16 -6.15
N GLY A 127 5.84 -23.29 -6.22
CA GLY A 127 7.00 -23.55 -5.35
C GLY A 127 8.22 -22.66 -5.58
N SER A 128 8.19 -21.77 -6.58
CA SER A 128 9.25 -20.82 -6.92
C SER A 128 8.69 -19.64 -7.70
N SER A 129 9.35 -18.48 -7.61
CA SER A 129 9.08 -17.33 -8.49
C SER A 129 9.32 -17.69 -9.96
N SER A 130 8.50 -17.16 -10.87
CA SER A 130 8.68 -17.30 -12.31
C SER A 130 9.77 -16.37 -12.86
N GLY A 131 9.99 -15.21 -12.23
CA GLY A 131 11.06 -14.28 -12.60
C GLY A 131 11.13 -13.04 -11.70
N GLN A 132 12.20 -12.27 -11.90
CA GLN A 132 12.44 -11.01 -11.21
C GLN A 132 12.91 -9.95 -12.21
N LEU A 133 12.32 -8.77 -12.14
CA LEU A 133 12.74 -7.56 -12.84
C LEU A 133 13.60 -6.74 -11.88
N ARG A 134 14.92 -6.74 -12.10
CA ARG A 134 15.85 -5.92 -11.30
C ARG A 134 15.89 -4.51 -11.86
N HIS A 135 15.74 -3.53 -10.98
CA HIS A 135 15.90 -2.13 -11.33
C HIS A 135 17.38 -1.75 -11.31
N THR A 136 17.72 -0.63 -11.95
CA THR A 136 19.07 -0.08 -11.98
C THR A 136 19.01 1.44 -11.90
N GLY A 137 20.05 2.06 -11.35
CA GLY A 137 20.15 3.51 -11.21
C GLY A 137 20.29 3.94 -9.76
N SER A 138 20.23 5.25 -9.56
CA SER A 138 20.33 5.91 -8.26
C SER A 138 19.71 7.31 -8.34
N GLY A 139 19.51 7.93 -7.18
CA GLY A 139 19.05 9.31 -7.01
C GLY A 139 20.07 10.13 -6.20
N PRO A 140 19.81 11.44 -6.03
CA PRO A 140 20.76 12.37 -5.41
C PRO A 140 20.91 12.20 -3.89
N HIS A 141 19.94 11.57 -3.19
CA HIS A 141 20.04 11.39 -1.74
C HIS A 141 20.97 10.23 -1.38
N GLU A 142 22.25 10.51 -1.12
CA GLU A 142 23.33 9.53 -0.93
C GLU A 142 22.96 8.34 -0.02
N GLN A 143 22.29 8.56 1.11
CA GLN A 143 21.95 7.47 2.03
C GLN A 143 20.72 6.64 1.61
N ARG A 144 19.73 7.27 0.96
CA ARG A 144 18.41 6.68 0.71
C ARG A 144 18.20 6.29 -0.76
N GLN A 145 19.08 6.72 -1.65
CA GLN A 145 18.94 6.57 -3.10
C GLN A 145 20.26 6.17 -3.78
N HIS A 146 21.22 5.57 -3.06
CA HIS A 146 22.46 5.07 -3.66
C HIS A 146 22.24 3.85 -4.57
N VAL A 147 21.12 3.15 -4.41
CA VAL A 147 20.68 2.01 -5.21
C VAL A 147 19.14 2.06 -5.37
N PRO A 148 18.56 1.26 -6.28
CA PRO A 148 17.12 1.18 -6.44
C PRO A 148 16.42 0.58 -5.22
N HIS A 149 15.21 1.07 -4.96
CA HIS A 149 14.38 0.65 -3.84
C HIS A 149 12.91 0.59 -4.28
N ALA A 150 12.49 -0.52 -4.88
CA ALA A 150 11.10 -0.74 -5.27
C ALA A 150 10.23 -0.79 -4.01
N HIS A 151 9.26 0.11 -3.91
CA HIS A 151 8.46 0.29 -2.69
C HIS A 151 6.98 -0.03 -2.91
N GLN A 152 6.48 0.04 -4.14
CA GLN A 152 5.12 -0.35 -4.48
C GLN A 152 5.06 -1.13 -5.79
N ILE A 153 4.07 -2.00 -5.91
CA ILE A 153 3.64 -2.63 -7.17
C ILE A 153 2.13 -2.85 -7.13
N GLN A 154 1.40 -2.31 -8.10
CA GLN A 154 -0.06 -2.50 -8.22
C GLN A 154 -0.51 -2.51 -9.69
N PRO A 155 -1.63 -3.19 -10.02
CA PRO A 155 -2.26 -3.03 -11.33
C PRO A 155 -2.69 -1.57 -11.57
N ASP A 156 -2.64 -1.14 -12.82
CA ASP A 156 -3.37 0.06 -13.23
C ASP A 156 -4.90 -0.21 -13.25
N PRO A 157 -5.76 0.82 -13.28
CA PRO A 157 -7.20 0.65 -13.25
C PRO A 157 -7.78 -0.19 -14.40
N SER A 158 -7.09 -0.25 -15.54
CA SER A 158 -7.50 -1.11 -16.66
C SER A 158 -7.10 -2.59 -16.48
N GLY A 159 -6.24 -2.90 -15.51
CA GLY A 159 -5.66 -4.22 -15.29
C GLY A 159 -4.66 -4.66 -16.37
N ARG A 160 -4.28 -3.77 -17.28
CA ARG A 160 -3.36 -4.07 -18.40
C ARG A 160 -1.91 -4.05 -17.98
N TRP A 161 -1.58 -3.15 -17.05
CA TRP A 161 -0.21 -2.88 -16.63
C TRP A 161 -0.06 -3.10 -15.13
N ALA A 162 1.12 -3.56 -14.73
CA ALA A 162 1.57 -3.45 -13.36
C ALA A 162 2.48 -2.23 -13.25
N VAL A 163 2.28 -1.42 -12.21
CA VAL A 163 2.97 -0.14 -12.00
C VAL A 163 3.76 -0.21 -10.71
N SER A 164 5.09 -0.14 -10.83
CA SER A 164 6.02 -0.13 -9.72
C SER A 164 6.51 1.28 -9.42
N VAL A 165 6.62 1.62 -8.14
CA VAL A 165 7.20 2.87 -7.67
C VAL A 165 8.55 2.57 -7.03
N ASP A 166 9.60 3.29 -7.43
CA ASP A 166 10.96 3.09 -6.93
C ASP A 166 11.53 4.36 -6.32
N LEU A 167 11.69 4.30 -5.00
CA LEU A 167 12.20 5.39 -4.17
C LEU A 167 13.65 5.74 -4.55
N GLY A 168 14.46 4.70 -4.76
CA GLY A 168 15.91 4.82 -4.93
C GLY A 168 16.34 5.45 -6.26
N THR A 169 15.46 5.45 -7.25
CA THR A 169 15.73 5.94 -8.62
C THR A 169 14.86 7.10 -9.05
N ASP A 170 14.04 7.65 -8.14
CA ASP A 170 13.07 8.71 -8.47
C ASP A 170 12.20 8.35 -9.68
N SER A 171 11.64 7.14 -9.73
CA SER A 171 10.94 6.69 -10.94
C SER A 171 9.68 5.87 -10.68
N VAL A 172 8.82 5.88 -11.69
CA VAL A 172 7.70 4.95 -11.84
C VAL A 172 7.99 4.04 -13.03
N ARG A 173 7.87 2.73 -12.84
CA ARG A 173 8.09 1.72 -13.86
C ARG A 173 6.79 1.01 -14.20
N VAL A 174 6.45 0.99 -15.47
CA VAL A 174 5.32 0.25 -16.03
C VAL A 174 5.85 -1.07 -16.56
N CYS A 175 5.30 -2.18 -16.10
CA CYS A 175 5.68 -3.53 -16.47
C CYS A 175 4.45 -4.38 -16.82
N THR A 176 4.73 -5.54 -17.42
CA THR A 176 3.74 -6.59 -17.69
C THR A 176 4.40 -7.96 -17.49
N LEU A 177 3.66 -9.04 -17.73
CA LEU A 177 4.17 -10.40 -17.70
C LEU A 177 4.28 -10.97 -19.12
N GLU A 178 5.47 -11.42 -19.51
CA GLU A 178 5.73 -12.23 -20.70
C GLU A 178 6.15 -13.63 -20.25
N ASP A 179 5.41 -14.66 -20.67
CA ASP A 179 5.60 -16.04 -20.20
C ASP A 179 5.67 -16.17 -18.67
N GLY A 180 4.86 -15.36 -17.97
CA GLY A 180 4.80 -15.29 -16.51
C GLY A 180 5.97 -14.54 -15.85
N ARG A 181 6.89 -13.95 -16.62
CA ARG A 181 8.04 -13.20 -16.10
C ARG A 181 7.81 -11.69 -16.21
N PRO A 182 8.17 -10.91 -15.17
CA PRO A 182 8.02 -9.47 -15.22
C PRO A 182 9.01 -8.86 -16.22
N VAL A 183 8.48 -8.05 -17.15
CA VAL A 183 9.25 -7.31 -18.15
C VAL A 183 8.93 -5.82 -18.07
N LEU A 184 9.96 -4.99 -18.23
CA LEU A 184 9.80 -3.54 -18.26
C LEU A 184 9.20 -3.11 -19.60
N HIS A 185 8.09 -2.35 -19.54
CA HIS A 185 7.52 -1.68 -20.70
C HIS A 185 8.02 -0.23 -20.80
N ARG A 186 8.02 0.49 -19.67
CA ARG A 186 8.44 1.89 -19.63
C ARG A 186 8.98 2.25 -18.25
N GLU A 187 10.01 3.09 -18.22
CA GLU A 187 10.45 3.80 -17.02
C GLU A 187 10.19 5.30 -17.21
N ILE A 188 9.59 5.91 -16.21
CA ILE A 188 9.28 7.34 -16.16
C ILE A 188 10.03 7.94 -14.99
N ALA A 189 10.97 8.84 -15.28
CA ALA A 189 11.68 9.60 -14.26
C ALA A 189 10.78 10.71 -13.69
N LEU A 190 10.85 10.88 -12.37
CA LEU A 190 10.30 12.00 -11.63
C LEU A 190 11.40 13.01 -11.29
N ARG A 191 11.05 14.06 -10.56
CA ARG A 191 12.01 15.06 -10.10
C ARG A 191 13.08 14.38 -9.22
N PRO A 192 14.39 14.58 -9.48
CA PRO A 192 15.45 14.03 -8.64
C PRO A 192 15.31 14.43 -7.16
N GLY A 193 15.50 13.48 -6.26
CA GLY A 193 15.39 13.65 -4.81
C GLY A 193 13.96 13.63 -4.26
N SER A 194 12.98 13.22 -5.08
CA SER A 194 11.60 13.09 -4.64
C SER A 194 11.41 11.88 -3.72
N GLY A 195 12.05 10.77 -4.05
CA GLY A 195 11.91 9.49 -3.35
C GLY A 195 10.46 9.00 -3.36
N PRO A 196 9.87 8.70 -4.54
CA PRO A 196 8.48 8.28 -4.62
C PRO A 196 8.31 6.94 -3.89
N ARG A 197 7.22 6.82 -3.13
CA ARG A 197 6.97 5.67 -2.25
C ARG A 197 5.80 4.85 -2.75
N HIS A 198 4.60 5.43 -2.69
CA HIS A 198 3.34 4.80 -3.11
C HIS A 198 2.64 5.72 -4.12
N LEU A 199 1.70 5.15 -4.88
CA LEU A 199 0.83 5.84 -5.80
C LEU A 199 -0.63 5.40 -5.55
N ALA A 200 -1.57 6.29 -5.85
CA ALA A 200 -2.99 5.97 -5.99
C ALA A 200 -3.49 6.48 -7.34
N PHE A 201 -4.38 5.73 -7.99
CA PHE A 201 -5.06 6.20 -9.20
C PHE A 201 -6.33 6.96 -8.83
N HIS A 202 -6.67 7.97 -9.61
CA HIS A 202 -8.01 8.53 -9.59
C HIS A 202 -9.02 7.48 -10.11
N PRO A 203 -10.23 7.38 -9.54
CA PRO A 203 -11.18 6.31 -9.87
C PRO A 203 -11.66 6.28 -11.33
N ASP A 204 -11.53 7.37 -12.09
CA ASP A 204 -11.79 7.37 -13.55
C ASP A 204 -10.63 6.81 -14.39
N GLY A 205 -9.47 6.57 -13.77
CA GLY A 205 -8.26 6.05 -14.41
C GLY A 205 -7.46 7.04 -15.25
N GLY A 206 -7.80 8.34 -15.29
CA GLY A 206 -7.10 9.34 -16.09
C GLY A 206 -5.91 10.00 -15.37
N LEU A 207 -5.89 9.95 -14.04
CA LEU A 207 -4.84 10.53 -13.21
C LEU A 207 -4.22 9.50 -12.27
N ALA A 208 -2.95 9.72 -11.94
CA ALA A 208 -2.23 9.02 -10.91
C ALA A 208 -1.55 10.02 -9.96
N TYR A 209 -1.59 9.73 -8.67
CA TYR A 209 -1.03 10.56 -7.60
C TYR A 209 0.16 9.82 -7.00
N VAL A 210 1.39 10.30 -7.25
CA VAL A 210 2.62 9.70 -6.70
C VAL A 210 3.00 10.42 -5.42
N LEU A 211 3.00 9.71 -4.30
CA LEU A 211 3.44 10.23 -3.00
C LEU A 211 4.95 10.12 -2.84
N ASN A 212 5.60 11.23 -2.52
CA ASN A 212 7.04 11.34 -2.37
C ASN A 212 7.45 11.34 -0.90
N GLU A 213 8.26 10.34 -0.49
CA GLU A 213 8.69 10.16 0.90
C GLU A 213 9.84 11.12 1.28
N LEU A 214 10.79 11.35 0.38
CA LEU A 214 11.97 12.17 0.67
C LEU A 214 11.72 13.66 0.44
N ALA A 215 10.74 13.99 -0.41
CA ALA A 215 10.24 15.35 -0.60
C ALA A 215 8.73 15.37 -0.32
N PRO A 216 8.26 15.87 0.85
CA PRO A 216 6.86 15.78 1.31
C PRO A 216 5.80 16.41 0.39
N THR A 217 5.51 15.74 -0.72
CA THR A 217 4.72 16.21 -1.85
C THR A 217 3.99 15.05 -2.51
N VAL A 218 2.90 15.36 -3.20
CA VAL A 218 2.27 14.48 -4.18
C VAL A 218 2.54 15.04 -5.57
N THR A 219 3.11 14.24 -6.45
CA THR A 219 3.19 14.53 -7.89
C THR A 219 1.93 14.01 -8.56
N VAL A 220 1.14 14.92 -9.15
CA VAL A 220 -0.02 14.57 -9.98
C VAL A 220 0.46 14.28 -11.38
N CYS A 221 0.04 13.14 -11.93
CA CYS A 221 0.43 12.70 -13.25
C CYS A 221 -0.79 12.33 -14.08
N ARG A 222 -0.77 12.63 -15.38
CA ARG A 222 -1.72 12.05 -16.33
C ARG A 222 -1.35 10.60 -16.61
N TRP A 223 -2.31 9.68 -16.49
CA TRP A 223 -2.14 8.27 -16.85
C TRP A 223 -2.82 7.99 -18.18
N ASP A 224 -2.09 7.38 -19.09
CA ASP A 224 -2.65 6.80 -20.32
C ASP A 224 -2.52 5.28 -20.26
N ALA A 225 -3.63 4.63 -19.94
CA ALA A 225 -3.74 3.18 -19.84
C ALA A 225 -3.52 2.47 -21.19
N GLU A 226 -3.78 3.13 -22.33
CA GLU A 226 -3.59 2.50 -23.62
C GLU A 226 -2.09 2.29 -23.89
N SER A 227 -1.29 3.33 -23.73
CA SER A 227 0.14 3.31 -23.99
C SER A 227 1.00 2.90 -22.78
N GLY A 228 0.43 2.82 -21.59
CA GLY A 228 1.17 2.61 -20.35
C GLY A 228 2.15 3.75 -20.10
N SER A 229 1.69 4.98 -20.24
CA SER A 229 2.52 6.18 -20.05
C SER A 229 1.98 7.06 -18.92
N LEU A 230 2.92 7.71 -18.24
CA LEU A 230 2.68 8.57 -17.10
C LEU A 230 3.38 9.90 -17.33
N GLN A 231 2.63 11.00 -17.31
CA GLN A 231 3.16 12.34 -17.53
C GLN A 231 3.03 13.17 -16.24
N PRO A 232 4.12 13.54 -15.56
CA PRO A 232 4.09 14.46 -14.43
C PRO A 232 3.52 15.83 -14.83
N LEU A 233 2.62 16.38 -14.01
CA LEU A 233 1.94 17.64 -14.27
C LEU A 233 2.26 18.70 -13.21
N THR A 234 1.90 18.42 -11.96
CA THR A 234 2.04 19.35 -10.84
C THR A 234 2.55 18.62 -9.60
N GLU A 235 3.09 19.38 -8.65
CA GLU A 235 3.43 18.88 -7.33
C GLU A 235 2.75 19.74 -6.27
N THR A 236 2.21 19.10 -5.24
CA THR A 236 1.53 19.76 -4.13
C THR A 236 2.11 19.27 -2.83
N SER A 237 2.45 20.18 -1.90
CA SER A 237 2.91 19.77 -0.58
C SER A 237 1.78 19.09 0.21
N VAL A 238 2.14 18.04 0.95
CA VAL A 238 1.20 17.38 1.87
C VAL A 238 1.15 18.04 3.23
N LEU A 239 1.95 19.08 3.48
CA LEU A 239 2.01 19.81 4.74
C LEU A 239 1.78 21.31 4.50
N PRO A 240 1.18 22.04 5.46
CA PRO A 240 0.91 23.48 5.31
C PRO A 240 2.17 24.35 5.37
N GLY A 241 3.31 23.79 5.77
CA GLY A 241 4.59 24.48 5.88
C GLY A 241 5.76 23.50 5.80
N SER A 242 6.97 24.01 6.03
CA SER A 242 8.14 23.16 6.19
C SER A 242 8.08 22.42 7.54
N PRO A 243 8.47 21.13 7.60
CA PRO A 243 8.55 20.39 8.85
C PRO A 243 9.42 21.11 9.90
N ASP A 244 8.96 21.17 11.14
CA ASP A 244 9.71 21.75 12.26
C ASP A 244 10.65 20.68 12.85
N GLY A 245 11.90 20.64 12.41
CA GLY A 245 12.92 19.77 13.02
C GLY A 245 13.05 18.37 12.39
N GLU A 246 12.36 17.35 12.91
CA GLU A 246 12.43 15.97 12.40
C GLU A 246 11.97 15.91 10.93
N ALA A 247 12.55 14.98 10.16
CA ALA A 247 12.18 14.82 8.77
C ALA A 247 10.77 14.19 8.65
N ALA A 248 9.92 14.82 7.85
CA ALA A 248 8.59 14.29 7.51
C ALA A 248 8.71 13.22 6.42
N TYR A 249 8.11 12.05 6.65
CA TYR A 249 8.17 10.92 5.72
C TYR A 249 6.78 10.44 5.34
N PRO A 250 6.16 11.00 4.28
CA PRO A 250 4.91 10.50 3.75
C PRO A 250 4.94 9.00 3.47
N SER A 251 3.84 8.32 3.75
CA SER A 251 3.78 6.86 3.83
C SER A 251 2.62 6.27 3.03
N GLY A 252 1.38 6.52 3.44
CA GLY A 252 0.17 6.03 2.78
C GLY A 252 -0.46 7.10 1.88
N ILE A 253 -1.07 6.68 0.77
CA ILE A 253 -1.88 7.52 -0.11
C ILE A 253 -3.11 6.74 -0.58
N VAL A 254 -4.28 7.34 -0.53
CA VAL A 254 -5.53 6.80 -1.07
C VAL A 254 -6.36 7.91 -1.71
N ALA A 255 -7.04 7.60 -2.82
CA ALA A 255 -8.01 8.49 -3.45
C ALA A 255 -9.43 8.11 -3.01
N SER A 256 -10.30 9.09 -2.85
CA SER A 256 -11.71 8.87 -2.57
C SER A 256 -12.41 8.14 -3.72
N PRO A 257 -13.37 7.24 -3.45
CA PRO A 257 -14.12 6.53 -4.50
C PRO A 257 -14.85 7.45 -5.49
N ASP A 258 -15.22 8.66 -5.07
CA ASP A 258 -15.85 9.67 -5.94
C ASP A 258 -14.86 10.63 -6.63
N GLY A 259 -13.56 10.42 -6.43
CA GLY A 259 -12.48 11.17 -7.06
C GLY A 259 -12.27 12.60 -6.56
N ARG A 260 -13.00 13.05 -5.54
CA ARG A 260 -12.93 14.46 -5.09
C ARG A 260 -11.78 14.75 -4.13
N PHE A 261 -11.25 13.74 -3.46
CA PHE A 261 -10.21 13.89 -2.44
C PHE A 261 -9.10 12.87 -2.58
N VAL A 262 -7.90 13.26 -2.12
CA VAL A 262 -6.76 12.38 -1.90
C VAL A 262 -6.32 12.58 -0.46
N TRP A 263 -6.08 11.47 0.25
CA TRP A 263 -5.57 11.49 1.61
C TRP A 263 -4.18 10.88 1.66
N THR A 264 -3.32 11.48 2.48
CA THR A 264 -1.97 10.96 2.72
C THR A 264 -1.68 10.85 4.21
N ALA A 265 -0.91 9.85 4.62
CA ALA A 265 -0.35 9.77 5.96
C ALA A 265 1.12 10.22 5.94
N THR A 266 1.57 10.91 6.99
CA THR A 266 2.96 11.39 7.13
C THR A 266 3.54 10.99 8.48
N ARG A 267 4.62 10.20 8.46
CA ARG A 267 5.38 9.83 9.67
C ARG A 267 6.30 10.96 10.10
N GLY A 268 6.60 11.03 11.40
CA GLY A 268 7.37 12.13 12.01
C GLY A 268 6.43 13.25 12.44
N GLU A 269 5.67 13.79 11.49
CA GLU A 269 4.61 14.78 11.78
C GLU A 269 3.34 14.13 12.37
N ASP A 270 3.15 12.83 12.15
CA ASP A 270 2.01 12.04 12.64
C ASP A 270 0.63 12.64 12.29
N VAL A 271 0.50 13.04 11.03
CA VAL A 271 -0.71 13.66 10.47
C VAL A 271 -1.27 12.90 9.26
N LEU A 272 -2.58 13.06 9.07
CA LEU A 272 -3.26 12.83 7.81
C LEU A 272 -3.46 14.15 7.08
N SER A 273 -3.11 14.21 5.81
CA SER A 273 -3.34 15.37 4.95
C SER A 273 -4.56 15.13 4.07
N VAL A 274 -5.37 16.17 3.90
CA VAL A 274 -6.56 16.17 3.03
C VAL A 274 -6.27 17.05 1.83
N LEU A 275 -6.27 16.48 0.64
CA LEU A 275 -6.09 17.21 -0.61
C LEU A 275 -7.37 17.15 -1.44
N ALA A 276 -7.87 18.30 -1.86
CA ALA A 276 -8.99 18.37 -2.81
C ALA A 276 -8.45 18.24 -4.24
N VAL A 277 -9.15 17.47 -5.07
CA VAL A 277 -8.83 17.33 -6.50
C VAL A 277 -9.42 18.51 -7.26
N GLU A 278 -8.58 19.25 -7.97
CA GLU A 278 -8.95 20.45 -8.74
C GLU A 278 -8.44 20.34 -10.18
N GLY A 279 -9.23 19.71 -11.04
CA GLY A 279 -8.81 19.38 -12.40
C GLY A 279 -7.64 18.39 -12.40
N GLU A 280 -6.51 18.79 -12.99
CA GLU A 280 -5.28 17.98 -13.01
C GLU A 280 -4.27 18.39 -11.92
N GLY A 281 -4.76 19.03 -10.86
CA GLY A 281 -3.98 19.45 -9.70
C GLY A 281 -4.61 19.03 -8.38
N LEU A 282 -3.87 19.25 -7.30
CA LEU A 282 -4.34 19.07 -5.93
C LEU A 282 -4.22 20.40 -5.17
N ARG A 283 -5.13 20.62 -4.22
CA ARG A 283 -5.03 21.69 -3.24
C ARG A 283 -5.10 21.11 -1.83
N LEU A 284 -4.08 21.41 -1.01
CA LEU A 284 -4.11 21.06 0.40
C LEU A 284 -5.28 21.80 1.09
N VAL A 285 -6.20 21.03 1.66
CA VAL A 285 -7.30 21.54 2.50
C VAL A 285 -6.81 21.76 3.91
N GLY A 286 -6.00 20.84 4.42
CA GLY A 286 -5.41 20.91 5.76
C GLY A 286 -4.88 19.55 6.21
N THR A 287 -4.45 19.50 7.46
CA THR A 287 -4.01 18.28 8.13
C THR A 287 -4.81 18.04 9.40
N VAL A 288 -4.94 16.77 9.80
CA VAL A 288 -5.44 16.37 11.12
C VAL A 288 -4.46 15.39 11.76
N PRO A 289 -4.38 15.29 13.10
CA PRO A 289 -3.58 14.26 13.75
C PRO A 289 -4.01 12.86 13.31
N CYS A 290 -3.04 11.95 13.15
CA CYS A 290 -3.32 10.53 12.91
C CYS A 290 -3.77 9.78 14.18
N GLU A 291 -3.75 10.46 15.32
CA GLU A 291 -4.16 9.96 16.65
C GLU A 291 -3.38 8.72 17.12
N GLY A 292 -2.14 8.61 16.64
CA GLY A 292 -1.13 7.62 17.02
C GLY A 292 0.27 8.15 16.70
N HIS A 293 1.23 7.24 16.56
CA HIS A 293 2.62 7.57 16.21
C HIS A 293 3.12 6.68 15.07
N TRP A 294 3.74 7.31 14.08
CA TRP A 294 4.32 6.66 12.89
C TRP A 294 3.27 5.97 12.00
N PRO A 295 2.32 6.74 11.42
CA PRO A 295 1.28 6.19 10.55
C PRO A 295 1.91 5.62 9.26
N ARG A 296 2.07 4.29 9.17
CA ARG A 296 2.83 3.63 8.09
C ARG A 296 1.98 3.31 6.86
N ALA A 297 0.69 3.11 7.05
CA ALA A 297 -0.27 2.86 5.98
C ALA A 297 -1.59 3.57 6.25
N LEU A 298 -2.30 3.83 5.15
CA LEU A 298 -3.60 4.47 5.11
C LEU A 298 -4.46 3.70 4.12
N THR A 299 -5.66 3.32 4.54
CA THR A 299 -6.63 2.59 3.71
C THR A 299 -7.98 3.29 3.79
N GLU A 300 -8.66 3.49 2.67
CA GLU A 300 -10.07 3.91 2.63
C GLU A 300 -10.95 2.66 2.49
N ALA A 301 -12.02 2.59 3.29
CA ALA A 301 -13.02 1.56 3.16
C ALA A 301 -14.37 2.04 3.71
N GLY A 302 -15.38 2.11 2.84
CA GLY A 302 -16.77 2.35 3.24
C GLY A 302 -16.97 3.72 3.90
N GLY A 303 -16.34 4.77 3.40
CA GLY A 303 -16.46 6.13 3.94
C GLY A 303 -15.62 6.36 5.20
N HIS A 304 -14.72 5.43 5.52
CA HIS A 304 -13.80 5.53 6.64
C HIS A 304 -12.35 5.46 6.16
N LEU A 305 -11.47 6.16 6.87
CA LEU A 305 -10.03 6.00 6.74
C LEU A 305 -9.49 5.19 7.91
N TYR A 306 -8.61 4.24 7.64
CA TYR A 306 -7.94 3.39 8.62
C TYR A 306 -6.45 3.64 8.55
N VAL A 307 -5.85 3.96 9.70
CA VAL A 307 -4.45 4.32 9.83
C VAL A 307 -3.75 3.27 10.68
N ALA A 308 -2.77 2.58 10.11
CA ALA A 308 -1.91 1.68 10.85
C ALA A 308 -0.75 2.48 11.46
N ASN A 309 -0.81 2.73 12.76
CA ASN A 309 0.19 3.47 13.51
C ASN A 309 1.22 2.49 14.09
N GLU A 310 2.36 2.36 13.40
CA GLU A 310 3.35 1.31 13.67
C GLU A 310 3.90 1.41 15.09
N ARG A 311 4.35 2.60 15.49
CA ARG A 311 5.12 2.75 16.73
C ARG A 311 4.24 2.92 17.97
N SER A 312 3.04 3.46 17.83
CA SER A 312 2.06 3.46 18.93
C SER A 312 1.30 2.13 19.07
N GLY A 313 1.30 1.30 18.02
CA GLY A 313 0.77 -0.06 18.07
C GLY A 313 -0.75 -0.11 18.04
N ASP A 314 -1.36 0.67 17.16
CA ASP A 314 -2.81 0.73 16.99
C ASP A 314 -3.22 0.92 15.52
N VAL A 315 -4.45 0.50 15.23
CA VAL A 315 -5.17 0.95 14.04
C VAL A 315 -6.24 1.93 14.49
N THR A 316 -6.13 3.17 14.04
CA THR A 316 -7.14 4.21 14.28
C THR A 316 -8.02 4.37 13.04
N TRP A 317 -9.33 4.47 13.22
CA TRP A 317 -10.27 4.75 12.13
C TRP A 317 -10.97 6.11 12.28
N PHE A 318 -11.30 6.69 11.13
CA PHE A 318 -11.90 8.01 11.01
C PHE A 318 -13.09 7.95 10.06
N ALA A 319 -14.22 8.51 10.46
CA ALA A 319 -15.33 8.77 9.54
C ALA A 319 -15.01 10.00 8.69
N VAL A 320 -15.20 9.91 7.38
CA VAL A 320 -14.90 11.01 6.45
C VAL A 320 -16.13 11.90 6.27
N ASP A 321 -15.97 13.21 6.42
CA ASP A 321 -16.98 14.17 6.02
C ASP A 321 -17.08 14.20 4.48
N PRO A 322 -18.20 13.79 3.87
CA PRO A 322 -18.28 13.65 2.41
C PRO A 322 -18.27 15.01 1.68
N ALA A 323 -18.55 16.11 2.35
CA ALA A 323 -18.54 17.43 1.72
C ALA A 323 -17.12 18.00 1.66
N THR A 324 -16.32 17.76 2.70
CA THR A 324 -15.01 18.41 2.88
C THR A 324 -13.82 17.46 2.75
N GLY A 325 -14.06 16.15 2.79
CA GLY A 325 -13.03 15.12 2.85
C GLY A 325 -12.31 15.06 4.20
N VAL A 326 -12.70 15.85 5.20
CA VAL A 326 -11.98 15.92 6.47
C VAL A 326 -12.32 14.70 7.34
N PRO A 327 -11.34 13.89 7.76
CA PRO A 327 -11.59 12.74 8.62
C PRO A 327 -11.80 13.16 10.08
N ARG A 328 -12.75 12.51 10.76
CA ARG A 328 -13.04 12.69 12.19
C ARG A 328 -12.88 11.35 12.91
N ARG A 329 -12.09 11.35 13.99
CA ARG A 329 -11.75 10.13 14.74
C ARG A 329 -13.02 9.40 15.19
N GLY A 330 -13.14 8.12 14.82
CA GLY A 330 -14.20 7.21 15.26
C GLY A 330 -13.75 6.35 16.44
N GLY A 331 -12.51 5.86 16.43
CA GLY A 331 -11.96 5.02 17.48
C GLY A 331 -10.63 4.40 17.09
N SER A 332 -10.11 3.52 17.94
CA SER A 332 -8.89 2.76 17.65
C SER A 332 -8.90 1.39 18.31
N VAL A 333 -8.11 0.48 17.77
CA VAL A 333 -7.89 -0.85 18.31
C VAL A 333 -6.39 -1.13 18.43
N LYS A 334 -5.96 -1.77 19.51
CA LYS A 334 -4.55 -2.09 19.72
C LYS A 334 -4.13 -3.27 18.85
N VAL A 335 -3.11 -3.04 18.02
CA VAL A 335 -2.40 -4.05 17.25
C VAL A 335 -0.93 -3.63 17.22
N PRO A 336 -0.07 -4.17 18.11
CA PRO A 336 1.34 -3.78 18.18
C PRO A 336 2.01 -3.86 16.81
N ALA A 337 2.81 -2.85 16.48
CA ALA A 337 3.56 -2.77 15.23
C ALA A 337 2.70 -2.92 13.95
N ALA A 338 1.42 -2.52 13.98
CA ALA A 338 0.55 -2.55 12.81
C ALA A 338 1.15 -1.75 11.64
N SER A 339 1.10 -2.32 10.44
CA SER A 339 1.80 -1.78 9.27
C SER A 339 0.94 -1.66 8.02
N CYS A 340 -0.18 -2.38 7.94
CA CYS A 340 -1.19 -2.23 6.89
C CYS A 340 -2.55 -2.74 7.35
N VAL A 341 -3.62 -2.35 6.65
CA VAL A 341 -4.99 -2.84 6.85
C VAL A 341 -5.59 -3.09 5.47
N VAL A 342 -6.14 -4.29 5.25
CA VAL A 342 -6.90 -4.65 4.04
C VAL A 342 -8.28 -5.18 4.44
N PHE A 343 -9.27 -5.01 3.58
CA PHE A 343 -10.66 -5.39 3.84
C PHE A 343 -11.12 -6.48 2.87
N ASP A 344 -12.11 -7.26 3.29
CA ASP A 344 -12.91 -8.10 2.39
C ASP A 344 -14.03 -7.33 1.66
#